data_AF-A0A935GE92-F1
#
_entry.id   AF-A0A935GE92-F1
#
_cell.length_a   1.000
_cell.length_b   1.000
_cell.length_c   1.000
_cell.angle_alpha   90.00
_cell.angle_beta   90.00
_cell.angle_gamma   90.00
#
_symmetry.space_group_name_H-M   'P 1'
#
loop_
_entity.id
_entity.type
_entity.pdbx_description
1 polymer ?
#
loop_
_entity_poly.entity_id
_entity_poly.type
_entity_poly.pdbx_seq_one_letter_code
_entity_poly.pdbx_strand_id
1 'polypeptide(L)'
;MILDENGNGILFFTSNRPGGYGGYDLYFSIIKNFNFQVPINLGPIINTPGDEITPYYDIRDSTLYFSSNFHIGLGGYDIFLSKGYLNSWQKVKNIGSPINSPFNDFYFYRNSYDFDGYFSSNRKDSYFIQGQYCCYDIYTFYVEEKKLTITEPEITYTISLNDTINPLKEDIISLLPITVYFHNDIPDPRSWDTTTKYSYDELYFAYLKLIDKYKKEYSKGLKGEDKLKAMQEMEAFFNEEVIGGFDKLQRFTNLLLEDLKNGSSVTIKINGYCSPLHTSEYNINLSKRRISSLKNYLLKINNGELAAFIEGTHPSGGKLRIIEEPMGKELASPYASDNPQDVQKSIYSIAAAQERRAQISSYISDFKGSTLVYESGIYYTDSSFICISTSQLKNINSIDIPIYNIGNAPFEIEILDLSKDCVQTMILDPKINPDKKTYLTVLLKEPCRSKPGLITIKLKTNIQGDELHLISILIISD
;
A
#
# COMPACT_ATOMS: atom_id res chain seq x y z
N MET A 1 16.59 -5.60 14.16
CA MET A 1 16.09 -6.95 14.52
C MET A 1 15.11 -6.80 15.66
N ILE A 2 13.97 -7.47 15.59
CA ILE A 2 12.92 -7.49 16.62
C ILE A 2 12.72 -8.95 16.99
N LEU A 3 12.81 -9.28 18.27
CA LEU A 3 12.77 -10.65 18.76
C LEU A 3 12.03 -10.70 20.10
N ASP A 4 11.17 -11.71 20.29
CA ASP A 4 10.57 -12.04 21.58
C ASP A 4 11.50 -12.96 22.41
N GLU A 5 11.11 -13.21 23.66
CA GLU A 5 11.84 -14.09 24.58
C GLU A 5 11.95 -15.55 24.12
N ASN A 6 11.06 -15.98 23.22
CA ASN A 6 11.01 -17.32 22.67
C ASN A 6 11.84 -17.44 21.37
N GLY A 7 12.51 -16.36 20.95
CA GLY A 7 13.30 -16.34 19.74
C GLY A 7 12.48 -16.26 18.45
N ASN A 8 11.24 -15.77 18.51
CA ASN A 8 10.43 -15.45 17.33
C ASN A 8 10.50 -13.96 17.03
N GLY A 9 10.49 -13.58 15.76
CA GLY A 9 10.59 -12.17 15.41
C GLY A 9 10.87 -11.92 13.93
N ILE A 10 11.42 -10.74 13.64
CA ILE A 10 11.75 -10.31 12.28
C ILE A 10 13.11 -9.63 12.26
N LEU A 11 13.93 -10.00 11.29
CA LEU A 11 15.16 -9.31 10.94
C LEU A 11 14.97 -8.58 9.63
N PHE A 12 15.04 -7.24 9.66
CA PHE A 12 15.31 -6.43 8.48
C PHE A 12 16.82 -6.29 8.30
N PHE A 13 17.31 -6.47 7.09
CA PHE A 13 18.74 -6.43 6.78
C PHE A 13 18.97 -6.02 5.32
N THR A 14 20.19 -5.57 5.00
CA THR A 14 20.59 -5.25 3.63
C THR A 14 21.41 -6.40 3.02
N SER A 15 21.28 -6.64 1.72
CA SER A 15 21.99 -7.70 0.99
C SER A 15 22.11 -7.35 -0.50
N ASN A 16 23.29 -7.55 -1.08
CA ASN A 16 23.53 -7.44 -2.52
C ASN A 16 23.46 -8.81 -3.23
N ARG A 17 22.56 -9.69 -2.77
CA ARG A 17 22.43 -11.03 -3.36
C ARG A 17 21.87 -10.94 -4.79
N PRO A 18 22.21 -11.88 -5.69
CA PRO A 18 21.64 -11.89 -7.04
C PRO A 18 20.11 -11.92 -7.04
N GLY A 19 19.49 -11.17 -7.96
CA GLY A 19 18.03 -11.10 -8.11
C GLY A 19 17.33 -9.99 -7.31
N GLY A 20 18.10 -9.04 -6.74
CA GLY A 20 17.58 -7.77 -6.19
C GLY A 20 17.29 -6.72 -7.27
N TYR A 21 16.85 -5.54 -6.84
CA TYR A 21 16.50 -4.37 -7.66
C TYR A 21 17.69 -3.47 -7.97
N GLY A 22 18.71 -3.45 -7.12
CA GLY A 22 19.91 -2.62 -7.30
C GLY A 22 21.16 -3.19 -6.65
N GLY A 23 22.00 -2.29 -6.13
CA GLY A 23 23.26 -2.61 -5.48
C GLY A 23 23.01 -3.40 -4.18
N TYR A 24 22.79 -2.68 -3.09
CA TYR A 24 22.34 -3.27 -1.83
C TYR A 24 20.83 -3.08 -1.64
N ASP A 25 20.12 -4.20 -1.53
CA ASP A 25 18.68 -4.21 -1.33
C ASP A 25 18.32 -4.53 0.12
N LEU A 26 17.21 -4.01 0.62
CA LEU A 26 16.62 -4.43 1.87
C LEU A 26 15.79 -5.70 1.72
N TYR A 27 15.99 -6.61 2.67
CA TYR A 27 15.26 -7.85 2.85
C TYR A 27 14.72 -7.94 4.28
N PHE A 28 13.71 -8.77 4.48
CA PHE A 28 13.32 -9.24 5.80
C PHE A 28 13.36 -10.77 5.87
N SER A 29 13.66 -11.29 7.05
CA SER A 29 13.50 -12.71 7.37
C SER A 29 12.69 -12.84 8.66
N ILE A 30 11.69 -13.72 8.63
CA ILE A 30 10.98 -14.13 9.84
C ILE A 30 11.93 -15.03 10.65
N ILE A 31 11.99 -14.83 11.95
CA ILE A 31 12.73 -15.67 12.89
C ILE A 31 11.70 -16.51 13.65
N LYS A 32 11.93 -17.82 13.75
CA LYS A 32 11.13 -18.73 14.57
C LYS A 32 12.05 -19.60 15.41
N ASN A 33 11.90 -19.58 16.73
CA ASN A 33 12.76 -20.33 17.65
C ASN A 33 14.27 -20.15 17.34
N PHE A 34 14.72 -18.90 17.19
CA PHE A 34 16.08 -18.52 16.81
C PHE A 34 16.55 -18.98 15.41
N ASN A 35 15.65 -19.55 14.58
CA ASN A 35 15.96 -19.96 13.22
C ASN A 35 15.42 -18.97 12.19
N PHE A 36 16.32 -18.46 11.35
CA PHE A 36 16.00 -17.56 10.25
C PHE A 36 15.27 -18.30 9.13
N GLN A 37 14.14 -17.76 8.69
CA GLN A 37 13.40 -18.24 7.53
C GLN A 37 13.99 -17.66 6.23
N VAL A 38 13.51 -18.17 5.09
CA VAL A 38 13.92 -17.67 3.77
C VAL A 38 13.70 -16.14 3.70
N PRO A 39 14.74 -15.35 3.38
CA PRO A 39 14.60 -13.91 3.24
C PRO A 39 13.72 -13.51 2.06
N ILE A 40 12.92 -12.47 2.26
CA ILE A 40 12.02 -11.88 1.27
C ILE A 40 12.46 -10.44 1.02
N ASN A 41 12.57 -10.06 -0.26
CA ASN A 41 12.92 -8.71 -0.68
C ASN A 41 11.78 -7.73 -0.34
N LEU A 42 12.09 -6.50 0.08
CA LEU A 42 11.08 -5.51 0.47
C LEU A 42 10.32 -4.89 -0.72
N GLY A 43 10.69 -5.24 -1.95
CA GLY A 43 10.01 -4.82 -3.16
C GLY A 43 10.41 -3.42 -3.63
N PRO A 44 9.91 -3.00 -4.81
CA PRO A 44 10.41 -1.82 -5.53
C PRO A 44 9.94 -0.50 -4.94
N ILE A 45 9.04 -0.53 -3.94
CA ILE A 45 8.66 0.67 -3.19
C ILE A 45 9.83 1.11 -2.31
N ILE A 46 10.53 0.14 -1.72
CA ILE A 46 11.66 0.38 -0.82
C ILE A 46 12.97 0.33 -1.58
N ASN A 47 13.20 -0.75 -2.34
CA ASN A 47 14.46 -0.99 -3.02
C ASN A 47 14.50 -0.31 -4.39
N THR A 48 15.66 0.22 -4.73
CA THR A 48 15.92 0.99 -5.95
C THR A 48 17.12 0.39 -6.68
N PRO A 49 17.49 0.92 -7.86
CA PRO A 49 18.74 0.56 -8.51
C PRO A 49 20.02 0.91 -7.72
N GLY A 50 19.94 1.77 -6.69
CA GLY A 50 21.07 2.12 -5.83
C GLY A 50 21.22 1.21 -4.62
N ASP A 51 21.70 1.78 -3.52
CA ASP A 51 21.94 1.08 -2.26
C ASP A 51 20.96 1.56 -1.18
N GLU A 52 20.14 0.64 -0.68
CA GLU A 52 19.35 0.80 0.52
C GLU A 52 19.99 0.05 1.69
N ILE A 53 20.40 0.80 2.71
CA ILE A 53 21.20 0.31 3.82
C ILE A 53 20.66 0.78 5.17
N THR A 54 21.25 0.25 6.24
CA THR A 54 20.96 0.62 7.64
C THR A 54 19.47 0.63 8.00
N PRO A 55 18.73 -0.47 7.77
CA PRO A 55 17.31 -0.52 8.11
C PRO A 55 17.09 -0.50 9.62
N TYR A 56 16.17 0.35 10.07
CA TYR A 56 15.64 0.40 11.42
C TYR A 56 14.13 0.41 11.36
N TYR A 57 13.49 -0.62 11.92
CA TYR A 57 12.03 -0.69 11.95
C TYR A 57 11.51 -0.32 13.33
N ASP A 58 10.70 0.74 13.39
CA ASP A 58 10.03 1.16 14.61
C ASP A 58 8.63 0.53 14.70
N ILE A 59 8.46 -0.33 15.69
CA ILE A 59 7.21 -1.05 15.91
C ILE A 59 6.06 -0.16 16.39
N ARG A 60 6.34 1.03 16.94
CA ARG A 60 5.33 1.89 17.58
C ARG A 60 4.38 2.53 16.57
N ASP A 61 4.91 2.96 15.44
CA ASP A 61 4.17 3.60 14.35
C ASP A 61 4.25 2.80 13.04
N SER A 62 4.78 1.57 13.12
CA SER A 62 4.98 0.66 12.00
C SER A 62 5.75 1.33 10.85
N THR A 63 6.86 2.01 11.17
CA THR A 63 7.66 2.76 10.19
C THR A 63 9.03 2.13 10.01
N LEU A 64 9.39 1.79 8.77
CA LEU A 64 10.74 1.45 8.39
C LEU A 64 11.51 2.72 8.05
N TYR A 65 12.61 2.94 8.75
CA TYR A 65 13.63 3.93 8.42
C TYR A 65 14.81 3.22 7.77
N PHE A 66 15.40 3.83 6.75
CA PHE A 66 16.57 3.29 6.05
C PHE A 66 17.31 4.40 5.33
N SER A 67 18.58 4.20 5.00
CA SER A 67 19.33 5.17 4.21
C SER A 67 19.44 4.71 2.77
N SER A 68 19.28 5.64 1.82
CA SER A 68 19.42 5.36 0.40
C SER A 68 20.25 6.45 -0.28
N ASN A 69 21.03 6.04 -1.29
CA ASN A 69 21.77 6.95 -2.19
C ASN A 69 21.08 7.17 -3.53
N PHE A 70 19.83 6.72 -3.68
CA PHE A 70 19.11 6.76 -4.95
C PHE A 70 17.72 7.37 -4.84
N HIS A 71 17.02 7.14 -3.72
CA HIS A 71 15.80 7.91 -3.44
C HIS A 71 16.13 9.41 -3.39
N ILE A 72 15.21 10.26 -3.84
CA ILE A 72 15.45 11.71 -3.91
C ILE A 72 15.63 12.28 -2.50
N GLY A 73 16.85 12.71 -2.19
CA GLY A 73 17.22 13.26 -0.89
C GLY A 73 18.05 14.53 -0.98
N LEU A 74 18.74 14.88 0.11
CA LEU A 74 19.50 16.12 0.27
C LEU A 74 21.00 15.93 -0.01
N GLY A 75 21.53 14.72 0.15
CA GLY A 75 22.96 14.44 0.16
C GLY A 75 23.34 13.16 -0.59
N GLY A 76 24.42 12.52 -0.16
CA GLY A 76 24.93 11.30 -0.79
C GLY A 76 24.15 10.06 -0.37
N TYR A 77 23.95 9.89 0.93
CA TYR A 77 22.97 8.98 1.49
C TYR A 77 22.08 9.77 2.42
N ASP A 78 20.78 9.54 2.32
CA ASP A 78 19.79 10.21 3.15
C ASP A 78 18.94 9.18 3.86
N ILE A 79 18.46 9.53 5.06
CA ILE A 79 17.48 8.74 5.81
C ILE A 79 16.09 8.97 5.21
N PHE A 80 15.44 7.87 4.88
CA PHE A 80 14.06 7.80 4.41
C PHE A 80 13.21 7.01 5.41
N LEU A 81 11.89 7.19 5.30
CA LEU A 81 10.90 6.45 6.06
C LEU A 81 9.78 5.93 5.16
N SER A 82 9.24 4.77 5.47
CA SER A 82 8.01 4.24 4.89
C SER A 82 7.20 3.51 5.96
N LYS A 83 5.91 3.84 6.05
CA LYS A 83 5.00 3.12 6.94
C LYS A 83 4.58 1.82 6.29
N GLY A 84 4.53 0.75 7.07
CA GLY A 84 4.26 -0.57 6.54
C GLY A 84 4.71 -1.71 7.45
N TYR A 85 4.51 -2.93 6.99
CA TYR A 85 4.93 -4.14 7.67
C TYR A 85 5.22 -5.26 6.66
N LEU A 86 6.32 -6.00 6.88
CA LEU A 86 6.80 -7.08 6.02
C LEU A 86 7.07 -6.62 4.57
N ASN A 87 6.13 -6.84 3.65
CA ASN A 87 6.21 -6.47 2.24
C ASN A 87 5.16 -5.44 1.82
N SER A 88 4.39 -4.90 2.76
CA SER A 88 3.37 -3.88 2.51
C SER A 88 3.91 -2.53 2.96
N TRP A 89 4.32 -1.70 2.01
CA TRP A 89 4.98 -0.41 2.27
C TRP A 89 4.23 0.74 1.59
N GLN A 90 4.08 1.85 2.30
CA GLN A 90 3.59 3.11 1.73
C GLN A 90 4.71 3.81 0.92
N LYS A 91 4.35 4.86 0.16
CA LYS A 91 5.35 5.64 -0.58
C LYS A 91 6.44 6.15 0.37
N VAL A 92 7.70 5.87 0.03
CA VAL A 92 8.88 6.31 0.76
C VAL A 92 8.93 7.84 0.83
N LYS A 93 9.20 8.37 2.02
CA LYS A 93 9.36 9.81 2.27
C LYS A 93 10.77 10.07 2.81
N ASN A 94 11.45 11.08 2.28
CA ASN A 94 12.69 11.57 2.88
C ASN A 94 12.36 12.21 4.24
N ILE A 95 13.15 11.94 5.28
CA ILE A 95 12.85 12.47 6.63
C ILE A 95 13.10 13.99 6.73
N GLY A 96 13.90 14.54 5.81
CA GLY A 96 14.18 15.96 5.70
C GLY A 96 15.17 16.49 6.75
N SER A 97 15.43 17.79 6.66
CA SER A 97 16.28 18.52 7.61
C SER A 97 15.54 18.73 8.95
N PRO A 98 16.21 18.72 10.12
CA PRO A 98 17.66 18.71 10.35
C PRO A 98 18.31 17.32 10.37
N ILE A 99 17.53 16.26 10.20
CA ILE A 99 18.05 14.88 10.29
C ILE A 99 18.89 14.56 9.07
N ASN A 100 18.40 14.84 7.86
CA ASN A 100 19.19 14.80 6.64
C ASN A 100 19.92 16.11 6.38
N SER A 101 21.05 15.97 5.71
CA SER A 101 22.00 17.03 5.37
C SER A 101 22.51 16.85 3.94
N PRO A 102 23.24 17.83 3.38
CA PRO A 102 23.91 17.67 2.08
C PRO A 102 25.02 16.59 2.03
N PHE A 103 25.24 15.86 3.12
CA PHE A 103 26.30 14.87 3.28
C PHE A 103 25.70 13.46 3.32
N ASN A 104 26.34 12.50 4.00
CA ASN A 104 25.79 11.17 4.16
C ASN A 104 25.22 11.02 5.58
N ASP A 105 23.98 10.57 5.66
CA ASP A 105 23.22 10.38 6.89
C ASP A 105 22.71 8.93 6.98
N PHE A 106 23.07 8.27 8.09
CA PHE A 106 22.94 6.82 8.27
C PHE A 106 22.41 6.44 9.66
N TYR A 107 22.08 5.15 9.82
CA TYR A 107 21.87 4.51 11.13
C TYR A 107 20.88 5.26 12.02
N PHE A 108 19.72 5.63 11.45
CA PHE A 108 18.64 6.25 12.20
C PHE A 108 18.16 5.30 13.31
N TYR A 109 17.97 5.84 14.52
CA TYR A 109 17.42 5.13 15.66
C TYR A 109 16.59 6.09 16.51
N ARG A 110 15.39 5.66 16.92
CA ARG A 110 14.53 6.40 17.84
C ARG A 110 14.53 5.72 19.21
N ASN A 111 14.75 6.48 20.28
CA ASN A 111 14.71 5.96 21.65
C ASN A 111 13.32 5.43 22.00
N SER A 112 13.26 4.52 22.97
CA SER A 112 12.03 3.79 23.31
C SER A 112 11.04 4.57 24.17
N TYR A 113 11.48 5.64 24.86
CA TYR A 113 10.69 6.31 25.91
C TYR A 113 10.35 7.76 25.59
N ASP A 114 11.26 8.49 24.96
CA ASP A 114 11.09 9.88 24.56
C ASP A 114 11.18 9.93 23.01
N PHE A 115 10.47 10.84 22.34
CA PHE A 115 10.52 10.97 20.88
C PHE A 115 11.87 11.56 20.38
N ASP A 116 12.95 11.32 21.09
CA ASP A 116 14.33 11.65 20.74
C ASP A 116 15.07 10.43 20.16
N GLY A 117 16.28 10.62 19.64
CA GLY A 117 17.03 9.55 19.00
C GLY A 117 18.36 9.98 18.40
N TYR A 118 18.99 9.05 17.69
CA TYR A 118 20.34 9.20 17.14
C TYR A 118 20.41 8.87 15.65
N PHE A 119 21.40 9.44 14.97
CA PHE A 119 21.81 9.05 13.61
C PHE A 119 23.29 9.39 13.43
N SER A 120 23.94 8.83 12.40
CA SER A 120 25.34 9.10 12.09
C SER A 120 25.47 9.98 10.85
N SER A 121 26.41 10.93 10.85
CA SER A 121 26.61 11.85 9.73
C SER A 121 28.05 12.33 9.58
N ASN A 122 28.51 12.55 8.35
CA ASN A 122 29.77 13.22 8.03
C ASN A 122 29.53 14.70 7.61
N ARG A 123 28.49 15.33 8.18
CA ARG A 123 28.18 16.74 7.95
C ARG A 123 29.32 17.68 8.35
N LYS A 124 29.25 18.93 7.90
CA LYS A 124 30.33 19.94 8.01
C LYS A 124 30.94 20.09 9.41
N ASP A 125 30.14 19.88 10.45
CA ASP A 125 30.56 20.03 11.85
C ASP A 125 31.12 18.73 12.47
N SER A 126 31.19 17.65 11.69
CA SER A 126 31.78 16.38 12.12
C SER A 126 33.32 16.45 12.21
N TYR A 127 33.89 15.74 13.17
CA TYR A 127 35.33 15.56 13.35
C TYR A 127 35.91 14.64 12.27
N PHE A 128 37.14 14.91 11.84
CA PHE A 128 37.81 14.15 10.79
C PHE A 128 39.32 14.02 10.99
N ILE A 129 39.89 12.93 10.48
CA ILE A 129 41.33 12.61 10.60
C ILE A 129 42.09 12.90 9.30
N GLN A 130 41.51 12.58 8.13
CA GLN A 130 42.20 12.65 6.83
C GLN A 130 41.58 13.66 5.84
N GLY A 131 40.43 14.25 6.16
CA GLY A 131 39.78 15.30 5.36
C GLY A 131 38.33 15.52 5.78
N GLN A 132 37.78 16.71 5.52
CA GLN A 132 36.53 17.22 6.09
C GLN A 132 35.29 16.31 5.97
N TYR A 133 35.32 15.34 5.04
CA TYR A 133 34.17 14.49 4.72
C TYR A 133 34.45 12.98 4.88
N CYS A 134 35.58 12.57 5.46
CA CYS A 134 35.96 11.15 5.57
C CYS A 134 35.18 10.34 6.60
N CYS A 135 34.69 11.02 7.63
CA CYS A 135 34.50 10.43 8.94
C CYS A 135 33.14 10.83 9.51
N TYR A 136 32.52 9.92 10.26
CA TYR A 136 31.15 10.06 10.74
C TYR A 136 31.12 10.25 12.25
N ASP A 137 30.32 11.21 12.70
CA ASP A 137 29.97 11.38 14.11
C ASP A 137 28.52 10.96 14.36
N ILE A 138 28.19 10.70 15.63
CA ILE A 138 26.83 10.40 16.08
C ILE A 138 26.18 11.71 16.54
N TYR A 139 25.01 12.00 15.97
CA TYR A 139 24.18 13.16 16.28
C TYR A 139 22.90 12.73 16.98
N THR A 140 22.31 13.62 17.78
CA THR A 140 21.04 13.40 18.50
C THR A 140 19.97 14.37 17.98
N PHE A 141 18.69 13.95 17.99
CA PHE A 141 17.53 14.80 17.69
C PHE A 141 16.46 14.69 18.79
N TYR A 142 15.59 15.70 18.91
CA TYR A 142 14.46 15.74 19.86
C TYR A 142 13.18 16.15 19.12
N VAL A 143 12.03 15.58 19.46
CA VAL A 143 10.71 15.94 18.91
C VAL A 143 9.90 16.62 20.00
N GLU A 144 9.54 17.90 19.81
CA GLU A 144 8.71 18.65 20.77
C GLU A 144 7.20 18.37 20.54
N GLU A 145 6.48 17.99 21.60
CA GLU A 145 5.00 17.91 21.58
C GLU A 145 4.38 19.32 21.62
N LYS A 146 3.72 19.74 20.53
CA LYS A 146 3.01 21.01 20.50
C LYS A 146 1.63 20.86 21.19
N LYS A 147 1.51 21.30 22.45
CA LYS A 147 0.22 21.39 23.16
C LYS A 147 -0.67 22.47 22.53
N LEU A 148 -1.85 22.08 22.06
CA LEU A 148 -2.87 22.99 21.55
C LEU A 148 -3.91 23.27 22.63
N THR A 149 -4.18 24.55 22.89
CA THR A 149 -5.26 25.03 23.78
C THR A 149 -6.40 25.55 22.91
N ILE A 150 -7.61 25.02 23.11
CA ILE A 150 -8.81 25.33 22.32
C ILE A 150 -9.80 26.12 23.19
N THR A 151 -10.41 27.17 22.63
CA THR A 151 -11.66 27.77 23.13
C THR A 151 -12.60 28.00 21.95
N GLU A 152 -13.77 27.35 21.98
CA GLU A 152 -14.86 27.49 21.00
C GLU A 152 -15.88 28.57 21.40
N PRO A 153 -16.66 29.06 20.42
CA PRO A 153 -18.10 29.12 20.62
C PRO A 153 -18.90 28.47 19.48
N GLU A 154 -20.03 27.86 19.87
CA GLU A 154 -20.97 27.10 19.04
C GLU A 154 -21.78 27.96 18.04
N ILE A 155 -22.00 27.43 16.83
CA ILE A 155 -23.18 27.74 16.01
C ILE A 155 -23.70 26.43 15.37
N THR A 156 -25.00 26.18 15.49
CA THR A 156 -25.71 25.04 14.89
C THR A 156 -26.30 25.42 13.52
N TYR A 157 -26.13 24.54 12.53
CA TYR A 157 -26.93 24.55 11.29
C TYR A 157 -27.44 23.16 10.96
N THR A 158 -28.74 23.08 10.65
CA THR A 158 -29.44 21.89 10.17
C THR A 158 -29.24 21.75 8.66
N ILE A 159 -28.86 20.57 8.17
CA ILE A 159 -28.79 20.27 6.72
C ILE A 159 -29.68 19.06 6.41
N SER A 160 -30.51 19.21 5.37
CA SER A 160 -31.33 18.17 4.76
C SER A 160 -30.51 17.35 3.77
N LEU A 161 -30.67 16.02 3.82
CA LEU A 161 -30.02 15.02 2.98
C LEU A 161 -30.35 15.18 1.48
N ASN A 162 -29.34 15.02 0.61
CA ASN A 162 -29.32 13.97 -0.41
C ASN A 162 -27.97 13.91 -1.17
N ASP A 163 -27.36 12.71 -1.10
CA ASP A 163 -26.35 12.11 -1.99
C ASP A 163 -25.06 12.88 -2.32
N THR A 164 -24.15 12.91 -1.34
CA THR A 164 -22.72 13.18 -1.54
C THR A 164 -22.00 11.88 -1.95
N ILE A 165 -21.20 11.91 -3.01
CA ILE A 165 -20.37 10.78 -3.46
C ILE A 165 -19.30 10.49 -2.41
N ASN A 166 -19.37 9.35 -1.73
CA ASN A 166 -18.37 8.94 -0.75
C ASN A 166 -17.12 8.37 -1.49
N PRO A 167 -15.93 8.97 -1.40
CA PRO A 167 -14.73 8.50 -2.12
C PRO A 167 -14.31 7.09 -1.71
N LEU A 168 -14.52 6.68 -0.45
CA LEU A 168 -14.28 5.30 -0.01
C LEU A 168 -15.11 4.30 -0.79
N LYS A 169 -16.31 4.70 -1.23
CA LYS A 169 -17.21 3.83 -2.01
C LYS A 169 -16.59 3.49 -3.36
N GLU A 170 -16.08 4.47 -4.10
CA GLU A 170 -15.48 4.23 -5.42
C GLU A 170 -14.19 3.42 -5.31
N ASP A 171 -13.32 3.74 -4.34
CA ASP A 171 -12.07 3.01 -4.13
C ASP A 171 -12.31 1.54 -3.78
N ILE A 172 -13.28 1.27 -2.89
CA ILE A 172 -13.64 -0.11 -2.52
C ILE A 172 -14.27 -0.84 -3.70
N ILE A 173 -15.18 -0.20 -4.45
CA ILE A 173 -15.81 -0.81 -5.63
C ILE A 173 -14.76 -1.14 -6.69
N SER A 174 -13.75 -0.29 -6.89
CA SER A 174 -12.69 -0.51 -7.89
C SER A 174 -11.81 -1.74 -7.61
N LEU A 175 -11.74 -2.19 -6.35
CA LEU A 175 -10.98 -3.37 -5.95
C LEU A 175 -11.77 -4.68 -6.16
N LEU A 176 -13.10 -4.60 -6.29
CA LEU A 176 -13.96 -5.77 -6.41
C LEU A 176 -14.04 -6.29 -7.86
N PRO A 177 -14.14 -7.61 -8.04
CA PRO A 177 -14.02 -8.64 -7.02
C PRO A 177 -12.56 -8.87 -6.60
N ILE A 178 -12.34 -9.18 -5.32
CA ILE A 178 -11.01 -9.50 -4.78
C ILE A 178 -10.87 -11.00 -4.74
N THR A 179 -10.01 -11.55 -5.59
CA THR A 179 -9.76 -12.99 -5.66
C THR A 179 -8.45 -13.34 -5.01
N VAL A 180 -8.45 -14.38 -4.18
CA VAL A 180 -7.26 -14.91 -3.53
C VAL A 180 -7.14 -16.42 -3.73
N TYR A 181 -5.93 -16.93 -3.93
CA TYR A 181 -5.69 -18.29 -4.42
C TYR A 181 -5.03 -19.21 -3.40
N PHE A 182 -5.21 -20.52 -3.59
CA PHE A 182 -4.75 -21.57 -2.71
C PHE A 182 -4.01 -22.68 -3.46
N HIS A 183 -3.06 -23.31 -2.78
CA HIS A 183 -2.53 -24.60 -3.22
C HIS A 183 -3.63 -25.68 -3.22
N ASN A 184 -3.37 -26.78 -3.92
CA ASN A 184 -4.28 -27.91 -3.96
C ASN A 184 -4.56 -28.49 -2.57
N ASP A 185 -5.84 -28.78 -2.33
CA ASP A 185 -6.36 -29.38 -1.10
C ASP A 185 -6.03 -28.59 0.20
N ILE A 186 -5.72 -27.29 0.08
CA ILE A 186 -5.46 -26.39 1.21
C ILE A 186 -6.65 -25.43 1.39
N PRO A 187 -7.07 -25.15 2.65
CA PRO A 187 -6.50 -25.61 3.93
C PRO A 187 -7.00 -26.98 4.43
N ASP A 188 -6.20 -27.55 5.34
CA ASP A 188 -6.44 -28.82 6.04
C ASP A 188 -6.74 -29.98 5.08
N PRO A 189 -5.71 -30.52 4.40
CA PRO A 189 -5.89 -31.53 3.37
C PRO A 189 -6.52 -32.79 3.96
N ARG A 190 -7.46 -33.36 3.23
CA ARG A 190 -8.28 -34.53 3.59
C ARG A 190 -9.14 -34.37 4.85
N SER A 191 -9.33 -33.16 5.37
CA SER A 191 -10.24 -32.91 6.50
C SER A 191 -11.70 -32.82 6.04
N TRP A 192 -12.62 -33.24 6.92
CA TRP A 192 -14.06 -33.04 6.79
C TRP A 192 -14.56 -31.81 7.54
N ASP A 193 -13.70 -31.13 8.30
CA ASP A 193 -14.05 -29.92 9.03
C ASP A 193 -14.49 -28.81 8.09
N THR A 194 -15.37 -27.93 8.55
CA THR A 194 -15.83 -26.78 7.77
C THR A 194 -15.07 -25.49 8.10
N THR A 195 -14.21 -25.52 9.12
CA THR A 195 -13.39 -24.38 9.54
C THR A 195 -11.92 -24.77 9.58
N THR A 196 -11.05 -23.77 9.65
CA THR A 196 -9.61 -23.96 9.81
C THR A 196 -9.08 -23.01 10.88
N LYS A 197 -7.93 -23.36 11.46
CA LYS A 197 -7.19 -22.47 12.37
C LYS A 197 -6.23 -21.51 11.63
N TYR A 198 -5.92 -21.80 10.36
CA TYR A 198 -4.96 -20.99 9.60
C TYR A 198 -5.60 -19.70 9.12
N SER A 199 -4.84 -18.61 9.11
CA SER A 199 -5.22 -17.38 8.42
C SER A 199 -4.74 -17.39 6.97
N TYR A 200 -5.43 -16.66 6.10
CA TYR A 200 -5.13 -16.69 4.65
C TYR A 200 -3.68 -16.28 4.34
N ASP A 201 -3.12 -15.29 5.03
CA ASP A 201 -1.71 -14.88 4.90
C ASP A 201 -0.73 -16.04 5.11
N GLU A 202 -0.97 -16.90 6.10
CA GLU A 202 -0.12 -18.07 6.36
C GLU A 202 -0.15 -19.07 5.20
N LEU A 203 -1.34 -19.31 4.66
CA LEU A 203 -1.56 -20.22 3.53
C LEU A 203 -1.00 -19.63 2.23
N TYR A 204 -1.13 -18.32 2.03
CA TYR A 204 -0.56 -17.57 0.93
C TYR A 204 0.96 -17.67 0.90
N PHE A 205 1.66 -17.38 2.01
CA PHE A 205 3.11 -17.50 2.07
C PHE A 205 3.59 -18.95 1.89
N ALA A 206 2.83 -19.93 2.38
CA ALA A 206 3.12 -21.34 2.11
C ALA A 206 2.96 -21.67 0.61
N TYR A 207 1.98 -21.06 -0.06
CA TYR A 207 1.73 -21.26 -1.49
C TYR A 207 2.83 -20.62 -2.36
N LEU A 208 3.28 -19.42 -2.04
CA LEU A 208 4.37 -18.74 -2.77
C LEU A 208 5.66 -19.55 -2.82
N LYS A 209 5.98 -20.29 -1.75
CA LYS A 209 7.15 -21.20 -1.70
C LYS A 209 7.09 -22.31 -2.75
N LEU A 210 5.95 -22.52 -3.40
CA LEU A 210 5.75 -23.57 -4.41
C LEU A 210 5.92 -23.05 -5.85
N ILE A 211 6.23 -21.77 -6.08
CA ILE A 211 6.32 -21.19 -7.44
C ILE A 211 7.23 -22.00 -8.37
N ASP A 212 8.44 -22.35 -7.93
CA ASP A 212 9.38 -23.14 -8.74
C ASP A 212 8.88 -24.55 -9.02
N LYS A 213 8.18 -25.15 -8.05
CA LYS A 213 7.54 -26.45 -8.22
C LYS A 213 6.45 -26.38 -9.28
N TYR A 214 5.61 -25.34 -9.24
CA TYR A 214 4.57 -25.11 -10.23
C TYR A 214 5.15 -24.88 -11.62
N LYS A 215 6.17 -24.03 -11.77
CA LYS A 215 6.87 -23.80 -13.05
C LYS A 215 7.44 -25.11 -13.62
N LYS A 216 8.07 -25.93 -12.78
CA LYS A 216 8.66 -27.21 -13.17
C LYS A 216 7.60 -28.24 -13.60
N GLU A 217 6.54 -28.41 -12.82
CA GLU A 217 5.50 -29.40 -13.13
C GLU A 217 4.63 -28.95 -14.31
N TYR A 218 4.27 -27.67 -14.40
CA TYR A 218 3.47 -27.13 -15.52
C TYR A 218 4.19 -27.29 -16.87
N SER A 219 5.50 -27.03 -16.90
CA SER A 219 6.32 -27.14 -18.12
C SER A 219 6.84 -28.55 -18.42
N LYS A 220 6.45 -29.55 -17.62
CA LYS A 220 6.92 -30.93 -17.76
C LYS A 220 6.52 -31.52 -19.12
N GLY A 221 7.47 -32.16 -19.80
CA GLY A 221 7.28 -32.74 -21.14
C GLY A 221 7.49 -31.76 -22.30
N LEU A 222 7.52 -30.45 -22.04
CA LEU A 222 7.84 -29.44 -23.05
C LEU A 222 9.36 -29.29 -23.24
N LYS A 223 9.76 -28.75 -24.39
CA LYS A 223 11.18 -28.54 -24.76
C LYS A 223 11.35 -27.15 -25.39
N GLY A 224 12.59 -26.65 -25.38
CA GLY A 224 12.96 -25.40 -26.06
C GLY A 224 12.10 -24.20 -25.62
N GLU A 225 11.63 -23.45 -26.60
CA GLU A 225 10.83 -22.23 -26.44
C GLU A 225 9.49 -22.50 -25.74
N ASP A 226 8.79 -23.59 -26.07
CA ASP A 226 7.50 -23.93 -25.44
C ASP A 226 7.64 -24.14 -23.92
N LYS A 227 8.76 -24.74 -23.50
CA LYS A 227 9.04 -24.92 -22.06
C LYS A 227 9.25 -23.58 -21.37
N LEU A 228 10.03 -22.69 -21.99
CA LEU A 228 10.30 -21.37 -21.45
C LEU A 228 9.02 -20.55 -21.34
N LYS A 229 8.19 -20.55 -22.38
CA LYS A 229 6.89 -19.88 -22.40
C LYS A 229 5.98 -20.39 -21.29
N ALA A 230 5.85 -21.71 -21.12
CA ALA A 230 5.04 -22.27 -20.04
C ALA A 230 5.55 -21.86 -18.65
N MET A 231 6.87 -21.82 -18.44
CA MET A 231 7.45 -21.35 -17.18
C MET A 231 7.14 -19.86 -16.92
N GLN A 232 7.21 -19.02 -17.95
CA GLN A 232 6.88 -17.59 -17.86
C GLN A 232 5.38 -17.35 -17.61
N GLU A 233 4.50 -18.09 -18.26
CA GLU A 233 3.04 -18.02 -18.02
C GLU A 233 2.69 -18.37 -16.57
N MET A 234 3.31 -19.43 -16.02
CA MET A 234 3.07 -19.80 -14.63
C MET A 234 3.63 -18.76 -13.65
N GLU A 235 4.79 -18.18 -13.95
CA GLU A 235 5.35 -17.08 -13.16
C GLU A 235 4.48 -15.84 -13.19
N ALA A 236 3.93 -15.47 -14.36
CA ALA A 236 2.97 -14.39 -14.51
C ALA A 236 1.70 -14.66 -13.70
N PHE A 237 1.15 -15.88 -13.71
CA PHE A 237 0.03 -16.25 -12.85
C PHE A 237 0.33 -16.00 -11.36
N PHE A 238 1.49 -16.42 -10.86
CA PHE A 238 1.85 -16.15 -9.46
C PHE A 238 2.01 -14.65 -9.18
N ASN A 239 2.64 -13.89 -10.07
CA ASN A 239 2.90 -12.46 -9.84
C ASN A 239 1.65 -11.59 -9.99
N GLU A 240 0.88 -11.79 -11.05
CA GLU A 240 -0.25 -10.93 -11.40
C GLU A 240 -1.53 -11.32 -10.66
N GLU A 241 -1.77 -12.63 -10.48
CA GLU A 241 -3.01 -13.11 -9.86
C GLU A 241 -2.83 -13.48 -8.39
N VAL A 242 -1.82 -14.28 -8.03
CA VAL A 242 -1.65 -14.74 -6.64
C VAL A 242 -1.16 -13.60 -5.75
N ILE A 243 -0.06 -12.93 -6.13
CA ILE A 243 0.47 -11.77 -5.40
C ILE A 243 -0.46 -10.57 -5.57
N GLY A 244 -0.84 -10.22 -6.80
CA GLY A 244 -1.76 -9.10 -7.05
C GLY A 244 -3.12 -9.23 -6.36
N GLY A 245 -3.66 -10.45 -6.23
CA GLY A 245 -4.87 -10.72 -5.47
C GLY A 245 -4.73 -10.47 -3.97
N PHE A 246 -3.59 -10.85 -3.39
CA PHE A 246 -3.29 -10.57 -1.99
C PHE A 246 -3.06 -9.07 -1.74
N ASP A 247 -2.40 -8.36 -2.66
CA ASP A 247 -2.22 -6.91 -2.58
C ASP A 247 -3.58 -6.17 -2.60
N LYS A 248 -4.51 -6.59 -3.46
CA LYS A 248 -5.89 -6.06 -3.47
C LYS A 248 -6.62 -6.32 -2.15
N LEU A 249 -6.48 -7.53 -1.58
CA LEU A 249 -7.05 -7.86 -0.27
C LEU A 249 -6.52 -6.95 0.84
N GLN A 250 -5.22 -6.66 0.84
CA GLN A 250 -4.60 -5.76 1.81
C GLN A 250 -5.14 -4.33 1.69
N ARG A 251 -5.18 -3.77 0.47
CA ARG A 251 -5.76 -2.42 0.22
C ARG A 251 -7.20 -2.34 0.68
N PHE A 252 -8.00 -3.32 0.30
CA PHE A 252 -9.40 -3.41 0.69
C PHE A 252 -9.59 -3.45 2.20
N THR A 253 -8.75 -4.21 2.92
CA THR A 253 -8.85 -4.34 4.39
C THR A 253 -8.66 -2.99 5.09
N ASN A 254 -7.78 -2.13 4.57
CA ASN A 254 -7.55 -0.79 5.11
C ASN A 254 -8.76 0.12 4.88
N LEU A 255 -9.30 0.13 3.66
CA LEU A 255 -10.50 0.93 3.33
C LEU A 255 -11.74 0.46 4.10
N LEU A 256 -11.90 -0.86 4.26
CA LEU A 256 -12.95 -1.46 5.08
C LEU A 256 -12.85 -0.99 6.54
N LEU A 257 -11.64 -1.03 7.11
CA LEU A 257 -11.41 -0.58 8.49
C LEU A 257 -11.75 0.90 8.65
N GLU A 258 -11.38 1.73 7.69
CA GLU A 258 -11.70 3.16 7.68
C GLU A 258 -13.23 3.41 7.65
N ASP A 259 -13.94 2.75 6.73
CA ASP A 259 -15.40 2.86 6.65
C ASP A 259 -16.09 2.40 7.95
N LEU A 260 -15.62 1.30 8.54
CA LEU A 260 -16.10 0.81 9.83
C LEU A 260 -15.80 1.79 10.99
N LYS A 261 -14.60 2.37 11.02
CA LYS A 261 -14.24 3.42 12.01
C LYS A 261 -15.11 4.66 11.89
N ASN A 262 -15.60 4.96 10.70
CA ASN A 262 -16.59 6.02 10.47
C ASN A 262 -18.01 5.66 10.95
N GLY A 263 -18.20 4.49 11.56
CA GLY A 263 -19.47 4.06 12.14
C GLY A 263 -20.40 3.33 11.16
N SER A 264 -19.91 3.04 9.96
CA SER A 264 -20.69 2.35 8.92
C SER A 264 -21.02 0.90 9.31
N SER A 265 -22.18 0.45 8.87
CA SER A 265 -22.58 -0.96 8.90
C SER A 265 -22.29 -1.59 7.54
N VAL A 266 -21.24 -2.39 7.50
CA VAL A 266 -20.73 -3.04 6.29
C VAL A 266 -21.15 -4.51 6.27
N THR A 267 -21.60 -4.97 5.10
CA THR A 267 -21.80 -6.39 4.78
C THR A 267 -20.91 -6.77 3.60
N ILE A 268 -20.02 -7.75 3.81
CA ILE A 268 -19.22 -8.35 2.75
C ILE A 268 -19.70 -9.77 2.44
N LYS A 269 -19.57 -10.18 1.19
CA LYS A 269 -19.84 -11.55 0.76
C LYS A 269 -18.54 -12.23 0.35
N ILE A 270 -18.30 -13.42 0.89
CA ILE A 270 -17.13 -14.23 0.60
C ILE A 270 -17.58 -15.55 -0.02
N ASN A 271 -17.14 -15.80 -1.25
CA ASN A 271 -17.36 -17.04 -1.99
C ASN A 271 -16.12 -17.92 -1.92
N GLY A 272 -16.29 -19.23 -1.75
CA GLY A 272 -15.19 -20.20 -1.79
C GLY A 272 -15.35 -21.18 -2.95
N TYR A 273 -14.27 -21.48 -3.66
CA TYR A 273 -14.28 -22.33 -4.87
C TYR A 273 -13.26 -23.45 -4.74
N CYS A 274 -13.44 -24.54 -5.48
CA CYS A 274 -12.54 -25.68 -5.56
C CYS A 274 -12.41 -26.22 -6.98
N SER A 275 -11.24 -26.77 -7.29
CA SER A 275 -11.03 -27.58 -8.50
C SER A 275 -11.81 -28.91 -8.44
N PRO A 276 -12.16 -29.52 -9.58
CA PRO A 276 -13.11 -30.63 -9.63
C PRO A 276 -12.58 -32.00 -9.15
N LEU A 277 -11.36 -32.07 -8.63
CA LEU A 277 -10.63 -33.28 -8.22
C LEU A 277 -11.33 -34.18 -7.19
N HIS A 278 -12.13 -33.60 -6.30
CA HIS A 278 -12.79 -34.33 -5.21
C HIS A 278 -14.30 -34.43 -5.39
N THR A 279 -14.95 -35.21 -4.52
CA THR A 279 -16.41 -35.30 -4.46
C THR A 279 -17.03 -33.92 -4.21
N SER A 280 -18.28 -33.72 -4.64
CA SER A 280 -18.95 -32.43 -4.46
C SER A 280 -19.05 -32.04 -2.98
N GLU A 281 -19.42 -32.99 -2.11
CA GLU A 281 -19.53 -32.77 -0.67
C GLU A 281 -18.19 -32.35 -0.03
N TYR A 282 -17.10 -33.03 -0.40
CA TYR A 282 -15.77 -32.68 0.08
C TYR A 282 -15.37 -31.26 -0.36
N ASN A 283 -15.62 -30.92 -1.63
CA ASN A 283 -15.31 -29.59 -2.17
C ASN A 283 -16.14 -28.48 -1.53
N ILE A 284 -17.37 -28.76 -1.10
CA ILE A 284 -18.16 -27.81 -0.30
C ILE A 284 -17.47 -27.55 1.05
N ASN A 285 -17.00 -28.59 1.75
CA ASN A 285 -16.31 -28.41 3.03
C ASN A 285 -14.96 -27.71 2.87
N LEU A 286 -14.17 -28.07 1.86
CA LEU A 286 -12.91 -27.39 1.54
C LEU A 286 -13.15 -25.90 1.20
N SER A 287 -14.22 -25.61 0.45
CA SER A 287 -14.64 -24.24 0.16
C SER A 287 -14.98 -23.45 1.44
N LYS A 288 -15.72 -24.05 2.39
CA LYS A 288 -15.97 -23.44 3.70
C LYS A 288 -14.69 -23.17 4.47
N ARG A 289 -13.71 -24.09 4.46
CA ARG A 289 -12.42 -23.85 5.13
C ARG A 289 -11.61 -22.72 4.46
N ARG A 290 -11.69 -22.54 3.14
CA ARG A 290 -11.08 -21.39 2.44
C ARG A 290 -11.70 -20.07 2.89
N ILE A 291 -13.03 -20.01 2.97
CA ILE A 291 -13.75 -18.85 3.51
C ILE A 291 -13.32 -18.60 4.97
N SER A 292 -13.29 -19.66 5.79
CA SER A 292 -12.83 -19.58 7.18
C SER A 292 -11.42 -19.02 7.31
N SER A 293 -10.49 -19.38 6.42
CA SER A 293 -9.12 -18.83 6.46
C SER A 293 -9.05 -17.33 6.15
N LEU A 294 -9.90 -16.86 5.24
CA LEU A 294 -10.00 -15.43 4.91
C LEU A 294 -10.63 -14.64 6.05
N LYS A 295 -11.62 -15.21 6.74
CA LYS A 295 -12.15 -14.65 7.99
C LYS A 295 -11.10 -14.55 9.08
N ASN A 296 -10.31 -15.60 9.28
CA ASN A 296 -9.22 -15.60 10.25
C ASN A 296 -8.18 -14.52 9.94
N TYR A 297 -7.89 -14.27 8.66
CA TYR A 297 -7.04 -13.15 8.24
C TYR A 297 -7.63 -11.80 8.65
N LEU A 298 -8.92 -11.55 8.34
CA LEU A 298 -9.60 -10.31 8.72
C LEU A 298 -9.65 -10.12 10.25
N LEU A 299 -9.79 -11.20 11.02
CA LEU A 299 -9.80 -11.15 12.48
C LEU A 299 -8.42 -10.93 13.11
N LYS A 300 -7.32 -11.11 12.36
CA LYS A 300 -5.95 -11.02 12.87
C LYS A 300 -5.24 -9.74 12.44
N ILE A 301 -5.56 -9.24 11.26
CA ILE A 301 -4.95 -8.03 10.69
C ILE A 301 -5.22 -6.80 11.58
N ASN A 302 -4.33 -5.81 11.54
CA ASN A 302 -4.42 -4.59 12.36
C ASN A 302 -4.59 -4.91 13.86
N ASN A 303 -3.82 -5.88 14.36
CA ASN A 303 -3.87 -6.35 15.75
C ASN A 303 -5.27 -6.81 16.21
N GLY A 304 -6.06 -7.33 15.27
CA GLY A 304 -7.42 -7.83 15.53
C GLY A 304 -8.46 -6.73 15.72
N GLU A 305 -8.18 -5.49 15.31
CA GLU A 305 -9.09 -4.35 15.45
C GLU A 305 -10.46 -4.60 14.78
N LEU A 306 -10.49 -5.37 13.67
CA LEU A 306 -11.72 -5.77 12.98
C LEU A 306 -12.63 -6.70 13.82
N ALA A 307 -12.10 -7.41 14.81
CA ALA A 307 -12.89 -8.32 15.65
C ALA A 307 -13.99 -7.56 16.40
N ALA A 308 -13.68 -6.38 16.95
CA ALA A 308 -14.66 -5.57 17.67
C ALA A 308 -15.82 -5.08 16.78
N PHE A 309 -15.59 -4.91 15.48
CA PHE A 309 -16.66 -4.54 14.52
C PHE A 309 -17.54 -5.73 14.16
N ILE A 310 -16.98 -6.94 14.12
CA ILE A 310 -17.75 -8.17 13.90
C ILE A 310 -18.62 -8.50 15.12
N GLU A 311 -18.06 -8.30 16.32
CA GLU A 311 -18.78 -8.48 17.59
C GLU A 311 -19.76 -7.33 17.90
N GLY A 312 -19.63 -6.20 17.18
CA GLY A 312 -20.44 -5.01 17.39
C GLY A 312 -20.12 -4.27 18.69
N THR A 313 -18.91 -4.45 19.22
CA THR A 313 -18.41 -3.86 20.47
C THR A 313 -17.52 -2.63 20.24
N HIS A 314 -17.20 -2.30 18.98
CA HIS A 314 -16.33 -1.17 18.66
C HIS A 314 -16.96 0.20 19.03
N PRO A 315 -16.23 1.14 19.67
CA PRO A 315 -16.78 2.42 20.14
C PRO A 315 -17.38 3.33 19.07
N SER A 316 -16.92 3.23 17.82
CA SER A 316 -17.49 4.01 16.70
C SER A 316 -18.93 3.60 16.33
N GLY A 317 -19.42 2.46 16.85
CA GLY A 317 -20.73 1.91 16.50
C GLY A 317 -20.78 1.25 15.11
N GLY A 318 -19.65 1.19 14.39
CA GLY A 318 -19.53 0.48 13.12
C GLY A 318 -19.70 -1.03 13.29
N LYS A 319 -20.17 -1.71 12.25
CA LYS A 319 -20.49 -3.15 12.30
C LYS A 319 -20.07 -3.85 11.02
N LEU A 320 -19.43 -5.00 11.15
CA LEU A 320 -19.06 -5.84 10.01
C LEU A 320 -19.84 -7.15 10.02
N ARG A 321 -20.64 -7.39 8.98
CA ARG A 321 -21.31 -8.66 8.72
C ARG A 321 -20.63 -9.37 7.55
N ILE A 322 -20.38 -10.67 7.71
CA ILE A 322 -19.78 -11.51 6.67
C ILE A 322 -20.83 -12.54 6.24
N ILE A 323 -21.12 -12.60 4.93
CA ILE A 323 -21.95 -13.63 4.30
C ILE A 323 -21.00 -14.64 3.64
N GLU A 324 -21.20 -15.93 3.92
CA GLU A 324 -20.35 -17.02 3.43
C GLU A 324 -21.10 -17.86 2.40
N GLU A 325 -20.54 -18.03 1.20
CA GLU A 325 -21.14 -18.81 0.12
C GLU A 325 -20.15 -19.86 -0.41
N PRO A 326 -20.20 -21.10 0.11
CA PRO A 326 -19.32 -22.16 -0.34
C PRO A 326 -19.80 -22.75 -1.68
N MET A 327 -19.15 -22.37 -2.78
CA MET A 327 -19.52 -22.78 -4.14
C MET A 327 -19.02 -24.19 -4.52
N GLY A 328 -18.08 -24.74 -3.75
CA GLY A 328 -17.46 -26.03 -4.07
C GLY A 328 -16.86 -26.05 -5.48
N LYS A 329 -17.18 -27.09 -6.27
CA LYS A 329 -16.68 -27.27 -7.65
C LYS A 329 -17.71 -26.95 -8.74
N GLU A 330 -18.89 -26.46 -8.38
CA GLU A 330 -20.03 -26.34 -9.33
C GLU A 330 -19.77 -25.33 -10.44
N LEU A 331 -18.92 -24.33 -10.18
CA LEU A 331 -18.53 -23.28 -11.13
C LEU A 331 -17.12 -23.49 -11.71
N ALA A 332 -16.56 -24.69 -11.59
CA ALA A 332 -15.23 -24.98 -12.09
C ALA A 332 -15.21 -24.94 -13.63
N SER A 333 -14.18 -24.30 -14.19
CA SER A 333 -13.93 -24.26 -15.62
C SER A 333 -13.81 -25.66 -16.22
N PRO A 334 -14.37 -25.92 -17.42
CA PRO A 334 -14.18 -27.18 -18.13
C PRO A 334 -12.70 -27.44 -18.51
N TYR A 335 -11.85 -26.42 -18.46
CA TYR A 335 -10.41 -26.53 -18.71
C TYR A 335 -9.61 -27.04 -17.50
N ALA A 336 -10.22 -27.09 -16.31
CA ALA A 336 -9.61 -27.69 -15.13
C ALA A 336 -9.85 -29.21 -15.11
N SER A 337 -8.77 -30.00 -15.20
CA SER A 337 -8.89 -31.47 -15.21
C SER A 337 -9.34 -32.01 -13.86
N ASP A 338 -10.30 -32.94 -13.88
CA ASP A 338 -10.78 -33.70 -12.73
C ASP A 338 -10.05 -35.04 -12.52
N ASN A 339 -9.12 -35.39 -13.41
CA ASN A 339 -8.40 -36.65 -13.36
C ASN A 339 -7.28 -36.60 -12.30
N PRO A 340 -7.41 -37.35 -11.18
CA PRO A 340 -6.41 -37.35 -10.12
C PRO A 340 -5.08 -37.99 -10.56
N GLN A 341 -5.07 -38.77 -11.65
CA GLN A 341 -3.86 -39.39 -12.19
C GLN A 341 -3.06 -38.43 -13.10
N ASP A 342 -3.71 -37.42 -13.68
CA ASP A 342 -3.03 -36.38 -14.47
C ASP A 342 -2.74 -35.16 -13.58
N VAL A 343 -1.81 -35.34 -12.64
CA VAL A 343 -1.44 -34.33 -11.65
C VAL A 343 -0.95 -33.02 -12.31
N GLN A 344 -0.34 -33.10 -13.48
CA GLN A 344 0.10 -31.91 -14.22
C GLN A 344 -1.10 -31.04 -14.60
N LYS A 345 -2.15 -31.63 -15.19
CA LYS A 345 -3.34 -30.86 -15.58
C LYS A 345 -4.29 -30.57 -14.43
N SER A 346 -4.42 -31.47 -13.47
CA SER A 346 -5.41 -31.34 -12.39
C SER A 346 -4.93 -30.54 -11.18
N ILE A 347 -3.61 -30.40 -10.99
CA ILE A 347 -3.02 -29.61 -9.90
C ILE A 347 -2.20 -28.43 -10.43
N TYR A 348 -1.24 -28.69 -11.32
CA TYR A 348 -0.21 -27.71 -11.67
C TYR A 348 -0.52 -26.89 -12.92
N SER A 349 -1.70 -27.04 -13.54
CA SER A 349 -2.14 -26.13 -14.59
C SER A 349 -2.64 -24.81 -14.03
N ILE A 350 -2.51 -23.74 -14.81
CA ILE A 350 -3.07 -22.42 -14.49
C ILE A 350 -4.59 -22.53 -14.30
N ALA A 351 -5.29 -23.23 -15.21
CA ALA A 351 -6.73 -23.45 -15.11
C ALA A 351 -7.13 -24.12 -13.78
N ALA A 352 -6.43 -25.17 -13.36
CA ALA A 352 -6.72 -25.82 -12.08
C ALA A 352 -6.37 -24.93 -10.87
N ALA A 353 -5.32 -24.11 -10.98
CA ALA A 353 -4.94 -23.16 -9.94
C ALA A 353 -5.96 -22.03 -9.78
N GLN A 354 -6.50 -21.53 -10.88
CA GLN A 354 -7.53 -20.48 -10.87
C GLN A 354 -8.83 -20.94 -10.21
N GLU A 355 -9.16 -22.24 -10.24
CA GLU A 355 -10.33 -22.79 -9.53
C GLU A 355 -10.18 -22.88 -8.01
N ARG A 356 -8.96 -22.81 -7.51
CA ARG A 356 -8.68 -22.91 -6.08
C ARG A 356 -8.59 -21.52 -5.47
N ARG A 357 -9.74 -20.89 -5.31
CA ARG A 357 -9.83 -19.49 -4.87
C ARG A 357 -10.88 -19.26 -3.79
N ALA A 358 -10.74 -18.15 -3.07
CA ALA A 358 -11.81 -17.49 -2.36
C ALA A 358 -11.94 -16.08 -2.93
N GLN A 359 -13.13 -15.50 -2.90
CA GLN A 359 -13.41 -14.21 -3.50
C GLN A 359 -14.29 -13.37 -2.60
N ILE A 360 -13.88 -12.12 -2.34
CA ILE A 360 -14.78 -11.11 -1.81
C ILE A 360 -15.53 -10.54 -3.02
N SER A 361 -16.81 -10.91 -3.15
CA SER A 361 -17.61 -10.67 -4.36
C SER A 361 -18.54 -9.46 -4.23
N SER A 362 -18.87 -9.06 -3.01
CA SER A 362 -19.68 -7.86 -2.78
C SER A 362 -19.25 -7.11 -1.52
N TYR A 363 -19.45 -5.80 -1.58
CA TYR A 363 -19.35 -4.89 -0.45
C TYR A 363 -20.61 -4.02 -0.44
N ILE A 364 -21.37 -4.08 0.65
CA ILE A 364 -22.56 -3.27 0.86
C ILE A 364 -22.31 -2.50 2.16
N SER A 365 -22.28 -1.18 2.08
CA SER A 365 -22.16 -0.32 3.25
C SER A 365 -23.23 0.74 3.17
N ASP A 366 -23.72 1.15 4.34
CA ASP A 366 -24.51 2.38 4.47
C ASP A 366 -23.63 3.63 4.34
N PHE A 367 -22.30 3.46 4.25
CA PHE A 367 -21.30 4.49 3.98
C PHE A 367 -21.58 5.73 4.83
N LYS A 368 -21.80 5.54 6.13
CA LYS A 368 -22.19 6.59 7.08
C LYS A 368 -21.24 7.77 7.10
N GLY A 369 -20.03 7.60 6.55
CA GLY A 369 -19.20 8.65 5.98
C GLY A 369 -19.02 9.83 6.92
N SER A 370 -17.90 9.84 7.64
CA SER A 370 -17.25 11.04 8.14
C SER A 370 -18.22 12.15 8.58
N THR A 371 -18.56 12.15 9.86
CA THR A 371 -18.99 13.37 10.56
C THR A 371 -17.84 14.38 10.71
N LEU A 372 -16.76 14.30 9.92
CA LEU A 372 -15.98 15.49 9.63
C LEU A 372 -16.79 16.31 8.62
N VAL A 373 -17.71 17.07 9.20
CA VAL A 373 -18.06 18.39 8.68
C VAL A 373 -16.75 19.15 8.65
N TYR A 374 -16.03 19.08 7.54
CA TYR A 374 -15.12 20.15 7.22
C TYR A 374 -16.05 21.32 6.86
N GLU A 375 -16.03 22.41 7.65
CA GLU A 375 -16.68 23.68 7.30
C GLU A 375 -16.20 24.22 5.92
N SER A 376 -15.21 23.54 5.34
CA SER A 376 -14.46 23.88 4.15
C SER A 376 -13.60 22.71 3.68
N GLY A 377 -13.79 22.21 2.45
CA GLY A 377 -13.01 21.08 1.94
C GLY A 377 -12.61 21.29 0.49
N ILE A 378 -11.31 21.39 0.23
CA ILE A 378 -10.75 21.34 -1.11
C ILE A 378 -10.27 19.92 -1.38
N TYR A 379 -10.67 19.36 -2.51
CA TYR A 379 -10.16 18.11 -3.01
C TYR A 379 -9.62 18.29 -4.42
N TYR A 380 -8.47 17.70 -4.70
CA TYR A 380 -7.94 17.59 -6.04
C TYR A 380 -7.91 16.09 -6.37
N THR A 381 -8.23 15.71 -7.60
CA THR A 381 -7.98 14.32 -8.05
C THR A 381 -6.49 14.00 -7.90
N ASP A 382 -6.10 12.70 -7.90
CA ASP A 382 -4.72 12.14 -7.76
C ASP A 382 -3.58 12.87 -8.54
N SER A 383 -3.94 13.83 -9.37
CA SER A 383 -3.15 14.83 -10.06
C SER A 383 -2.45 15.89 -9.18
N SER A 384 -2.48 15.82 -7.84
CA SER A 384 -1.68 16.71 -6.98
C SER A 384 -0.17 16.53 -7.20
N PHE A 385 0.21 15.39 -7.79
CA PHE A 385 1.53 15.12 -8.36
C PHE A 385 1.41 14.67 -9.82
N ILE A 386 1.86 15.52 -10.75
CA ILE A 386 1.82 15.25 -12.19
C ILE A 386 3.24 15.02 -12.69
N CYS A 387 3.50 13.88 -13.31
CA CYS A 387 4.80 13.58 -13.92
C CYS A 387 4.65 13.63 -15.45
N ILE A 388 5.44 14.47 -16.12
CA ILE A 388 5.38 14.66 -17.58
C ILE A 388 6.81 14.71 -18.13
N SER A 389 7.06 14.01 -19.24
CA SER A 389 8.37 14.05 -19.89
C SER A 389 8.55 15.27 -20.80
N THR A 390 9.81 15.63 -21.09
CA THR A 390 10.14 16.74 -22.00
C THR A 390 9.59 16.55 -23.42
N SER A 391 9.48 15.31 -23.93
CA SER A 391 8.87 15.05 -25.25
C SER A 391 7.36 15.24 -25.23
N GLN A 392 6.68 14.82 -24.17
CA GLN A 392 5.24 15.02 -23.99
C GLN A 392 4.89 16.51 -23.94
N LEU A 393 5.73 17.32 -23.26
CA LEU A 393 5.55 18.78 -23.15
C LEU A 393 5.61 19.53 -24.49
N LYS A 394 6.27 18.98 -25.52
CA LYS A 394 6.31 19.61 -26.85
C LYS A 394 4.92 19.74 -27.49
N ASN A 395 3.99 18.87 -27.11
CA ASN A 395 2.64 18.80 -27.66
C ASN A 395 1.56 19.28 -26.67
N ILE A 396 1.94 19.72 -25.47
CA ILE A 396 1.01 20.17 -24.43
C ILE A 396 1.05 21.70 -24.35
N ASN A 397 -0.10 22.33 -24.61
CA ASN A 397 -0.21 23.79 -24.56
C ASN A 397 -0.42 24.31 -23.13
N SER A 398 -1.26 23.61 -22.36
CA SER A 398 -1.56 23.88 -20.96
C SER A 398 -1.89 22.58 -20.23
N ILE A 399 -1.75 22.60 -18.92
CA ILE A 399 -2.11 21.49 -18.03
C ILE A 399 -3.29 21.96 -17.20
N ASP A 400 -4.45 21.31 -17.34
CA ASP A 400 -5.66 21.65 -16.60
C ASP A 400 -5.83 20.69 -15.43
N ILE A 401 -5.81 21.24 -14.21
CA ILE A 401 -5.90 20.48 -12.97
C ILE A 401 -7.26 20.75 -12.34
N PRO A 402 -8.14 19.74 -12.21
CA PRO A 402 -9.46 19.94 -11.64
C PRO A 402 -9.36 20.12 -10.12
N ILE A 403 -10.09 21.11 -9.61
CA ILE A 403 -10.19 21.42 -8.19
C ILE A 403 -11.66 21.31 -7.78
N TYR A 404 -11.93 20.51 -6.79
CA TYR A 404 -13.27 20.20 -6.31
C TYR A 404 -13.51 20.88 -4.97
N ASN A 405 -14.71 21.42 -4.79
CA ASN A 405 -15.21 21.75 -3.48
C ASN A 405 -16.00 20.55 -2.95
N ILE A 406 -15.40 19.83 -2.00
CA ILE A 406 -16.02 18.72 -1.27
C ILE A 406 -16.57 19.17 0.10
N GLY A 407 -16.41 20.44 0.44
CA GLY A 407 -16.99 21.06 1.63
C GLY A 407 -18.42 21.56 1.38
N ASN A 408 -19.08 21.99 2.46
CA ASN A 408 -20.49 22.41 2.45
C ASN A 408 -20.70 23.91 2.23
N ALA A 409 -19.63 24.70 2.16
CA ALA A 409 -19.66 26.15 1.91
C ALA A 409 -18.83 26.51 0.67
N PRO A 410 -19.21 27.56 -0.09
CA PRO A 410 -18.38 28.04 -1.19
C PRO A 410 -17.08 28.64 -0.67
N PHE A 411 -15.97 28.35 -1.33
CA PHE A 411 -14.68 29.00 -1.06
C PHE A 411 -14.10 29.63 -2.32
N GLU A 412 -13.18 30.56 -2.12
CA GLU A 412 -12.41 31.21 -3.19
C GLU A 412 -10.94 30.80 -3.09
N ILE A 413 -10.35 30.49 -4.24
CA ILE A 413 -8.92 30.16 -4.34
C ILE A 413 -8.14 31.40 -4.74
N GLU A 414 -7.10 31.68 -3.97
CA GLU A 414 -6.06 32.64 -4.29
C GLU A 414 -4.76 31.90 -4.58
N ILE A 415 -4.09 32.30 -5.68
CA ILE A 415 -2.78 31.76 -6.03
C ILE A 415 -1.74 32.60 -5.28
N LEU A 416 -1.03 31.98 -4.34
CA LEU A 416 -0.11 32.71 -3.47
C LEU A 416 1.28 32.86 -4.08
N ASP A 417 1.82 31.78 -4.66
CA ASP A 417 3.25 31.70 -4.96
C ASP A 417 3.55 30.57 -5.98
N LEU A 418 4.50 30.85 -6.87
CA LEU A 418 4.95 29.95 -7.94
C LEU A 418 6.44 29.69 -7.75
N SER A 419 6.85 28.42 -7.69
CA SER A 419 8.25 28.08 -7.44
C SER A 419 9.20 28.42 -8.61
N LYS A 420 8.68 28.83 -9.77
CA LYS A 420 9.45 29.21 -10.96
C LYS A 420 8.75 30.30 -11.79
N ASP A 421 9.54 31.27 -12.25
CA ASP A 421 9.07 32.39 -13.09
C ASP A 421 8.60 31.98 -14.50
N CYS A 422 9.00 30.78 -14.97
CA CYS A 422 8.57 30.24 -16.27
C CYS A 422 7.20 29.55 -16.25
N VAL A 423 6.43 29.72 -15.17
CA VAL A 423 5.11 29.13 -14.98
C VAL A 423 4.08 30.25 -14.87
N GLN A 424 2.97 30.12 -15.60
CA GLN A 424 1.82 30.99 -15.46
C GLN A 424 0.59 30.15 -15.14
N THR A 425 -0.26 30.66 -14.27
CA THR A 425 -1.45 29.96 -13.81
C THR A 425 -2.69 30.83 -13.98
N MET A 426 -3.80 30.21 -14.32
CA MET A 426 -5.10 30.88 -14.43
C MET A 426 -6.17 29.98 -13.82
N ILE A 427 -7.11 30.58 -13.10
CA ILE A 427 -8.34 29.93 -12.67
C ILE A 427 -9.48 30.75 -13.26
N LEU A 428 -10.31 30.13 -14.10
CA LEU A 428 -11.41 30.83 -14.78
C LEU A 428 -12.51 31.24 -13.78
N ASP A 429 -12.87 30.34 -12.86
CA ASP A 429 -13.86 30.57 -11.81
C ASP A 429 -13.21 30.30 -10.43
N PRO A 430 -12.66 31.31 -9.75
CA PRO A 430 -11.94 31.13 -8.48
C PRO A 430 -12.88 30.82 -7.31
N LYS A 431 -14.16 31.16 -7.42
CA LYS A 431 -15.20 30.82 -6.43
C LYS A 431 -15.84 29.49 -6.79
N ILE A 432 -15.75 28.50 -5.89
CA ILE A 432 -16.25 27.15 -6.12
C ILE A 432 -17.37 26.87 -5.13
N ASN A 433 -18.60 26.66 -5.64
CA ASN A 433 -19.73 26.22 -4.82
C ASN A 433 -19.59 24.74 -4.44
N PRO A 434 -20.24 24.27 -3.35
CA PRO A 434 -20.25 22.86 -2.95
C PRO A 434 -20.60 21.91 -4.10
N ASP A 435 -19.93 20.76 -4.15
CA ASP A 435 -20.05 19.71 -5.18
C ASP A 435 -19.75 20.17 -6.62
N LYS A 436 -19.16 21.36 -6.78
CA LYS A 436 -18.68 21.86 -8.07
C LYS A 436 -17.17 21.76 -8.15
N LYS A 437 -16.69 21.85 -9.39
CA LYS A 437 -15.26 21.91 -9.70
C LYS A 437 -14.94 23.13 -10.55
N THR A 438 -13.72 23.62 -10.40
CA THR A 438 -13.07 24.56 -11.33
C THR A 438 -11.79 23.91 -11.87
N TYR A 439 -11.06 24.61 -12.72
CA TYR A 439 -9.78 24.16 -13.24
C TYR A 439 -8.69 25.20 -12.97
N LEU A 440 -7.56 24.73 -12.43
CA LEU A 440 -6.30 25.46 -12.50
C LEU A 440 -5.63 25.11 -13.83
N THR A 441 -5.61 26.07 -14.74
CA THR A 441 -4.88 25.97 -16.00
C THR A 441 -3.45 26.47 -15.78
N VAL A 442 -2.48 25.58 -16.02
CA VAL A 442 -1.05 25.87 -15.91
C VAL A 442 -0.44 25.98 -17.30
N LEU A 443 0.11 27.14 -17.63
CA LEU A 443 0.92 27.37 -18.81
C LEU A 443 2.41 27.36 -18.46
N LEU A 444 3.15 26.50 -19.14
CA LEU A 444 4.60 26.40 -19.01
C LEU A 444 5.26 27.16 -20.17
N LYS A 445 6.20 28.05 -19.86
CA LYS A 445 7.04 28.77 -20.83
C LYS A 445 8.47 28.22 -20.81
N GLU A 446 9.29 28.63 -21.77
CA GLU A 446 10.73 28.35 -21.69
C GLU A 446 11.35 29.09 -20.48
N PRO A 447 12.30 28.48 -19.75
CA PRO A 447 12.93 27.19 -20.02
C PRO A 447 12.23 25.96 -19.39
N CYS A 448 11.08 26.12 -18.71
CA CYS A 448 10.40 25.03 -18.00
C CYS A 448 10.00 23.88 -18.95
N ARG A 449 9.65 24.17 -20.21
CA ARG A 449 9.27 23.14 -21.21
C ARG A 449 10.44 22.26 -21.66
N SER A 450 11.67 22.79 -21.63
CA SER A 450 12.85 22.12 -22.17
C SER A 450 13.81 21.60 -21.12
N LYS A 451 13.61 21.96 -19.84
CA LYS A 451 14.49 21.57 -18.73
C LYS A 451 13.73 20.75 -17.69
N PRO A 452 14.28 19.58 -17.31
CA PRO A 452 13.76 18.82 -16.19
C PRO A 452 13.74 19.64 -14.91
N GLY A 453 12.80 19.34 -14.03
CA GLY A 453 12.71 19.93 -12.72
C GLY A 453 11.31 19.92 -12.14
N LEU A 454 11.24 20.14 -10.84
CA LEU A 454 9.99 20.25 -10.11
C LEU A 454 9.46 21.68 -10.16
N ILE A 455 8.17 21.80 -10.46
CA ILE A 455 7.38 23.02 -10.35
C ILE A 455 6.38 22.80 -9.22
N THR A 456 6.34 23.72 -8.27
CA THR A 456 5.38 23.71 -7.18
C THR A 456 4.51 24.96 -7.26
N ILE A 457 3.21 24.75 -7.27
CA ILE A 457 2.20 25.82 -7.24
C ILE A 457 1.58 25.78 -5.85
N LYS A 458 1.62 26.91 -5.15
CA LYS A 458 1.03 27.08 -3.83
C LYS A 458 -0.31 27.78 -3.94
N LEU A 459 -1.34 27.09 -3.48
CA LEU A 459 -2.70 27.62 -3.43
C LEU A 459 -3.10 27.87 -1.99
N LYS A 460 -3.90 28.91 -1.79
CA LYS A 460 -4.58 29.16 -0.52
C LYS A 460 -6.04 29.45 -0.80
N THR A 461 -6.88 29.19 0.18
CA THR A 461 -8.25 29.66 0.14
C THR A 461 -8.50 30.79 1.12
N ASN A 462 -9.65 31.43 0.93
CA ASN A 462 -10.21 32.37 1.90
C ASN A 462 -10.80 31.70 3.15
N ILE A 463 -10.69 30.37 3.28
CA ILE A 463 -11.16 29.63 4.45
C ILE A 463 -10.23 29.90 5.63
N GLN A 464 -10.81 30.25 6.77
CA GLN A 464 -10.07 30.55 7.98
C GLN A 464 -9.48 29.27 8.60
N GLY A 465 -8.15 29.20 8.71
CA GLY A 465 -7.45 28.05 9.28
C GLY A 465 -7.08 26.95 8.27
N ASP A 466 -7.41 27.13 6.99
CA ASP A 466 -7.02 26.20 5.94
C ASP A 466 -5.49 26.17 5.74
N GLU A 467 -4.96 24.97 5.53
CA GLU A 467 -3.54 24.76 5.29
C GLU A 467 -3.16 25.14 3.85
N LEU A 468 -1.86 25.28 3.60
CA LEU A 468 -1.36 25.68 2.29
C LEU A 468 -1.34 24.46 1.36
N HIS A 469 -2.05 24.53 0.25
CA HIS A 469 -2.21 23.41 -0.70
C HIS A 469 -1.10 23.44 -1.75
N LEU A 470 -0.48 22.28 -1.99
CA LEU A 470 0.66 22.13 -2.89
C LEU A 470 0.31 21.25 -4.09
N ILE A 471 0.49 21.81 -5.28
CA ILE A 471 0.45 21.05 -6.54
C ILE A 471 1.86 20.95 -7.08
N SER A 472 2.29 19.74 -7.40
CA SER A 472 3.63 19.43 -7.88
C SER A 472 3.60 18.89 -9.31
N ILE A 473 4.28 19.57 -10.23
CA ILE A 473 4.49 19.11 -11.61
C ILE A 473 5.98 18.78 -11.76
N LEU A 474 6.29 17.49 -11.86
CA LEU A 474 7.63 17.00 -12.12
C LEU A 474 7.84 16.84 -13.62
N ILE A 475 8.73 17.66 -14.18
CA ILE A 475 9.19 17.54 -15.55
C ILE A 475 10.43 16.65 -15.56
N ILE A 476 10.37 15.52 -16.25
CA ILE A 476 11.50 14.60 -16.39
C ILE A 476 12.06 14.67 -17.82
N SER A 477 13.36 14.53 -17.98
CA SER A 477 13.93 14.29 -19.32
C SER A 477 13.44 12.96 -19.85
N ASP A 478 13.26 12.86 -21.17
CA ASP A 478 12.98 11.59 -21.83
C ASP A 478 14.07 10.53 -21.61
#